data_AF-A0A903VJN9-F1
#
_entry.id   AF-A0A903VJN9-F1
#
_cell.length_a   1.000
_cell.length_b   1.000
_cell.length_c   1.000
_cell.angle_alpha   90.00
_cell.angle_beta   90.00
_cell.angle_gamma   90.00
#
_symmetry.space_group_name_H-M   'P 1'
#
loop_
_entity.id
_entity.type
_entity.pdbx_description
1 polymer ?
#
loop_
_entity_poly.entity_id
_entity_poly.type
_entity_poly.pdbx_seq_one_letter_code
_entity_poly.pdbx_strand_id
1 'polypeptide(L)'
;MRPRGNTLLFQQLLILWQLLCCCVVVLGHGRLMEPPARNAMWRFGFPNSVNYNDNELFCGGYAIQWELNQGQCGVCGDAYHLRSPRPHEAGGEFGKGIVTRRYFAGQEIDVEIELTANHMGRFELFLCPNNNPYYEATQDCFDRYPLYLSGTNEVRYTIPPESGKKEIFRYRVKLPRRVTCTQCVLQWTYYTGNMWGRCDNGTEGVGCGKPETFRNCADISIVSATGGGIPPLFVDETKNPFLLYYRDFRAPEGNDVFPLIIRDQVCLPTAAYRRFIGMDDWCQSNCLRYPPNCPESVCHCPQTCEAIGEIEGREGADVYCMDECLTYKSKCPTDRCHCY
;
A
#
# COMPACT_ATOMS: atom_id res chain seq x y z
N MET A 1 -29.15 -0.34 -57.81
CA MET A 1 -28.93 -1.20 -56.63
C MET A 1 -27.44 -1.26 -56.32
N ARG A 2 -27.00 -0.60 -55.24
CA ARG A 2 -25.72 -0.75 -54.53
C ARG A 2 -25.88 -0.03 -53.17
N PRO A 3 -25.20 -0.50 -52.12
CA PRO A 3 -25.91 -1.01 -50.95
C PRO A 3 -26.03 0.02 -49.82
N ARG A 4 -27.25 0.15 -49.27
CA ARG A 4 -27.48 0.73 -47.95
C ARG A 4 -27.26 -0.38 -46.93
N GLY A 5 -26.08 -0.44 -46.36
CA GLY A 5 -25.77 -1.41 -45.30
C GLY A 5 -24.30 -1.43 -45.03
N ASN A 6 -23.82 -0.53 -44.17
CA ASN A 6 -22.56 -0.70 -43.42
C ASN A 6 -22.30 0.42 -42.40
N THR A 7 -23.01 1.56 -42.47
CA THR A 7 -22.76 2.69 -41.57
C THR A 7 -23.13 2.40 -40.11
N LEU A 8 -24.23 1.67 -39.89
CA LEU A 8 -24.69 1.27 -38.55
C LEU A 8 -23.76 0.23 -37.90
N LEU A 9 -23.24 -0.72 -38.67
CA LEU A 9 -22.28 -1.73 -38.19
C LEU A 9 -20.93 -1.08 -37.84
N PHE A 10 -20.47 -0.12 -38.64
CA PHE A 10 -19.26 0.64 -38.35
C PHE A 10 -19.41 1.53 -37.10
N GLN A 11 -20.57 2.18 -36.93
CA GLN A 11 -20.86 2.96 -35.72
C GLN A 11 -20.98 2.08 -34.48
N GLN A 12 -21.63 0.91 -34.58
CA GLN A 12 -21.70 -0.04 -33.47
C GLN A 12 -20.32 -0.62 -33.11
N LEU A 13 -19.46 -0.92 -34.09
CA LEU A 13 -18.08 -1.36 -33.84
C LEU A 13 -17.21 -0.27 -33.23
N LEU A 14 -17.37 1.01 -33.64
CA LEU A 14 -16.69 2.16 -33.03
C LEU A 14 -17.14 2.41 -31.59
N ILE A 15 -18.44 2.28 -31.29
CA ILE A 15 -18.98 2.40 -29.94
C ILE A 15 -18.51 1.21 -29.07
N LEU A 16 -18.48 -0.01 -29.62
CA LEU A 16 -17.97 -1.18 -28.91
C LEU A 16 -16.46 -1.05 -28.63
N TRP A 17 -15.69 -0.46 -29.55
CA TRP A 17 -14.25 -0.22 -29.38
C TRP A 17 -13.98 0.92 -28.39
N GLN A 18 -14.79 1.98 -28.39
CA GLN A 18 -14.75 3.05 -27.37
C GLN A 18 -15.16 2.54 -25.98
N LEU A 19 -16.16 1.65 -25.88
CA LEU A 19 -16.55 1.01 -24.62
C LEU A 19 -15.51 -0.01 -24.13
N LEU A 20 -14.85 -0.75 -25.02
CA LEU A 20 -13.74 -1.66 -24.65
C LEU A 20 -12.49 -0.89 -24.20
N CYS A 21 -12.25 0.32 -24.73
CA CYS A 21 -11.08 1.13 -24.40
C CYS A 21 -11.18 1.79 -23.01
N CYS A 22 -12.39 1.88 -22.42
CA CYS A 22 -12.59 2.45 -21.09
C CYS A 22 -12.37 1.47 -19.93
N CYS A 23 -12.07 0.19 -20.20
CA CYS A 23 -11.65 -0.74 -19.15
C CYS A 23 -10.14 -0.61 -18.90
N VAL A 24 -9.67 0.59 -18.56
CA VAL A 24 -8.36 0.72 -17.93
C VAL A 24 -8.55 0.16 -16.51
N VAL A 25 -8.03 -1.04 -16.26
CA VAL A 25 -7.91 -1.57 -14.90
C VAL A 25 -6.77 -0.79 -14.27
N VAL A 26 -7.10 0.38 -13.72
CA VAL A 26 -6.16 1.19 -12.95
C VAL A 26 -6.01 0.45 -11.62
N LEU A 27 -4.78 0.07 -11.26
CA LEU A 27 -4.50 -0.78 -10.10
C LEU A 27 -4.21 0.11 -8.89
N GLY A 28 -4.88 -0.17 -7.77
CA GLY A 28 -4.53 0.39 -6.47
C GLY A 28 -3.06 0.17 -6.14
N HIS A 29 -2.46 1.07 -5.39
CA HIS A 29 -1.16 0.81 -4.80
C HIS A 29 -1.08 1.44 -3.42
N GLY A 30 -0.80 0.63 -2.41
CA GLY A 30 -0.78 1.10 -1.04
C GLY A 30 -0.13 0.16 -0.06
N ARG A 31 0.36 0.74 1.04
CA ARG A 31 1.02 0.02 2.13
C ARG A 31 0.71 0.61 3.50
N LEU A 32 0.67 -0.27 4.49
CA LEU A 32 0.63 0.08 5.91
C LEU A 32 2.05 0.43 6.40
N MET A 33 2.24 1.70 6.75
CA MET A 33 3.52 2.28 7.16
C MET A 33 3.64 2.43 8.68
N GLU A 34 2.54 2.64 9.41
CA GLU A 34 2.52 2.64 10.86
C GLU A 34 1.32 1.84 11.38
N PRO A 35 1.53 0.80 12.22
CA PRO A 35 2.81 0.14 12.46
C PRO A 35 3.39 -0.45 11.16
N PRO A 36 4.73 -0.45 10.94
CA PRO A 36 5.31 -0.97 9.71
C PRO A 36 4.88 -2.42 9.43
N ALA A 37 4.30 -2.66 8.26
CA ALA A 37 3.92 -4.00 7.82
C ALA A 37 5.08 -4.80 7.24
N ARG A 38 4.98 -6.14 7.25
CA ARG A 38 6.01 -7.11 6.83
C ARG A 38 6.67 -6.76 5.49
N ASN A 39 5.86 -6.31 4.53
CA ASN A 39 6.26 -5.85 3.19
C ASN A 39 7.08 -4.54 3.20
N ALA A 40 6.76 -3.61 4.12
CA ALA A 40 7.36 -2.28 4.18
C ALA A 40 8.46 -2.13 5.26
N MET A 41 8.67 -3.14 6.11
CA MET A 41 9.64 -3.13 7.21
C MET A 41 11.05 -2.66 6.79
N TRP A 42 11.53 -3.06 5.62
CA TRP A 42 12.85 -2.68 5.11
C TRP A 42 13.01 -1.16 4.94
N ARG A 43 11.93 -0.41 4.69
CA ARG A 43 11.92 1.06 4.57
C ARG A 43 12.28 1.77 5.87
N PHE A 44 12.13 1.07 6.99
CA PHE A 44 12.43 1.53 8.34
C PHE A 44 13.74 0.92 8.88
N GLY A 45 14.52 0.25 8.04
CA GLY A 45 15.81 -0.35 8.42
C GLY A 45 15.73 -1.73 9.08
N PHE A 46 14.55 -2.30 9.25
CA PHE A 46 14.43 -3.68 9.76
C PHE A 46 15.13 -4.68 8.82
N PRO A 47 15.64 -5.81 9.35
CA PRO A 47 16.45 -6.77 8.61
C PRO A 47 15.66 -7.68 7.65
N ASN A 48 14.46 -7.26 7.22
CA ASN A 48 13.66 -7.97 6.23
C ASN A 48 14.30 -7.83 4.85
N SER A 49 14.09 -8.83 3.97
CA SER A 49 14.40 -8.68 2.54
C SER A 49 13.71 -7.43 1.98
N VAL A 50 14.38 -6.76 1.04
CA VAL A 50 13.79 -5.63 0.33
C VAL A 50 12.68 -6.13 -0.59
N ASN A 51 11.48 -5.57 -0.44
CA ASN A 51 10.37 -5.75 -1.36
C ASN A 51 10.10 -4.41 -2.05
N TYR A 52 10.54 -4.27 -3.31
CA TYR A 52 10.27 -3.05 -4.09
C TYR A 52 8.79 -2.90 -4.45
N ASN A 53 8.00 -3.97 -4.44
CA ASN A 53 6.57 -3.98 -4.74
C ASN A 53 5.75 -4.07 -3.45
N ASP A 54 6.26 -3.48 -2.37
CA ASP A 54 5.62 -3.54 -1.07
C ASP A 54 4.27 -2.80 -1.01
N ASN A 55 3.96 -1.98 -2.01
CA ASN A 55 2.65 -1.36 -2.21
C ASN A 55 1.67 -2.21 -3.05
N GLU A 56 2.06 -3.41 -3.51
CA GLU A 56 1.30 -4.27 -4.44
C GLU A 56 0.79 -5.57 -3.78
N LEU A 57 0.44 -5.55 -2.50
CA LEU A 57 -0.18 -6.71 -1.85
C LEU A 57 -1.69 -6.80 -2.11
N PHE A 58 -2.04 -6.78 -3.40
CA PHE A 58 -3.37 -6.78 -4.01
C PHE A 58 -3.99 -8.17 -4.24
N CYS A 59 -3.69 -9.17 -3.40
CA CYS A 59 -4.25 -10.52 -3.55
C CYS A 59 -3.91 -11.22 -4.88
N GLY A 60 -2.83 -10.79 -5.56
CA GLY A 60 -2.43 -11.23 -6.90
C GLY A 60 -3.04 -10.44 -8.06
N GLY A 61 -3.79 -9.38 -7.76
CA GLY A 61 -4.51 -8.56 -8.73
C GLY A 61 -5.95 -9.02 -8.93
N TYR A 62 -6.79 -8.13 -9.46
CA TYR A 62 -8.24 -8.32 -9.59
C TYR A 62 -8.65 -9.68 -10.19
N ALA A 63 -8.13 -10.01 -11.38
CA ALA A 63 -8.52 -11.23 -12.09
C ALA A 63 -8.09 -12.50 -11.34
N ILE A 64 -6.91 -12.46 -10.70
CA ILE A 64 -6.43 -13.59 -9.89
C ILE A 64 -7.31 -13.76 -8.65
N GLN A 65 -7.65 -12.69 -7.94
CA GLN A 65 -8.51 -12.77 -6.78
C GLN A 65 -9.91 -13.26 -7.15
N TRP A 66 -10.59 -12.58 -8.08
CA TRP A 66 -12.03 -12.76 -8.27
C TRP A 66 -12.43 -13.85 -9.26
N GLU A 67 -11.63 -14.07 -10.30
CA GLU A 67 -11.94 -15.05 -11.34
C GLU A 67 -11.25 -16.39 -11.07
N LEU A 68 -9.96 -16.39 -10.73
CA LEU A 68 -9.22 -17.62 -10.45
C LEU A 68 -9.44 -18.14 -9.03
N ASN A 69 -9.27 -17.27 -8.03
CA ASN A 69 -9.34 -17.64 -6.61
C ASN A 69 -10.74 -17.46 -6.00
N GLN A 70 -11.76 -17.16 -6.81
CA GLN A 70 -13.16 -17.05 -6.36
C GLN A 70 -13.38 -16.06 -5.20
N GLY A 71 -12.66 -14.93 -5.25
CA GLY A 71 -12.68 -13.87 -4.24
C GLY A 71 -11.72 -14.09 -3.07
N GLN A 72 -11.03 -15.23 -3.01
CA GLN A 72 -10.11 -15.55 -1.92
C GLN A 72 -8.79 -14.80 -2.07
N CYS A 73 -8.24 -14.40 -0.93
CA CYS A 73 -6.98 -13.69 -0.80
C CYS A 73 -6.16 -14.32 0.33
N GLY A 74 -4.83 -14.32 0.21
CA GLY A 74 -3.94 -14.68 1.31
C GLY A 74 -4.18 -13.80 2.53
N VAL A 75 -3.84 -14.31 3.72
CA VAL A 75 -4.11 -13.60 4.98
C VAL A 75 -3.41 -12.24 4.99
N CYS A 76 -2.21 -12.18 4.42
CA CYS A 76 -1.38 -10.99 4.37
C CYS A 76 -1.23 -10.43 2.95
N GLY A 77 -2.22 -10.61 2.08
CA GLY A 77 -2.31 -9.95 0.76
C GLY A 77 -1.61 -10.64 -0.39
N ASP A 78 -0.96 -11.77 -0.14
CA ASP A 78 -0.45 -12.65 -1.19
C ASP A 78 -1.59 -13.27 -2.02
N ALA A 79 -1.30 -13.67 -3.26
CA ALA A 79 -2.25 -14.41 -4.09
C ALA A 79 -2.63 -15.75 -3.44
N TYR A 80 -3.93 -16.04 -3.36
CA TYR A 80 -4.42 -17.18 -2.59
C TYR A 80 -3.92 -18.54 -3.11
N HIS A 81 -3.79 -18.74 -4.42
CA HIS A 81 -3.30 -20.01 -4.97
C HIS A 81 -1.81 -20.30 -4.71
N LEU A 82 -1.04 -19.34 -4.18
CA LEU A 82 0.36 -19.58 -3.81
C LEU A 82 0.45 -20.62 -2.70
N ARG A 83 1.48 -21.46 -2.77
CA ARG A 83 1.75 -22.49 -1.77
C ARG A 83 2.10 -21.83 -0.42
N SER A 84 1.53 -22.36 0.67
CA SER A 84 1.89 -21.94 2.02
C SER A 84 3.25 -22.49 2.49
N PRO A 85 4.00 -21.75 3.32
CA PRO A 85 3.70 -20.38 3.73
C PRO A 85 3.88 -19.40 2.57
N ARG A 86 2.89 -18.52 2.36
CA ARG A 86 3.00 -17.47 1.35
C ARG A 86 4.05 -16.44 1.80
N PRO A 87 4.63 -15.65 0.90
CA PRO A 87 5.76 -14.77 1.23
C PRO A 87 5.53 -13.86 2.44
N HIS A 88 4.33 -13.32 2.64
CA HIS A 88 4.00 -12.41 3.73
C HIS A 88 3.30 -13.08 4.91
N GLU A 89 3.12 -14.40 4.89
CA GLU A 89 2.59 -15.21 5.99
C GLU A 89 3.72 -15.73 6.90
N ALA A 90 3.37 -16.25 8.07
CA ALA A 90 4.25 -16.77 9.11
C ALA A 90 5.18 -17.86 8.54
N GLY A 91 6.49 -17.67 8.72
CA GLY A 91 7.51 -18.54 8.13
C GLY A 91 7.84 -18.24 6.67
N GLY A 92 7.13 -17.30 6.03
CA GLY A 92 7.42 -16.79 4.69
C GLY A 92 8.69 -15.93 4.63
N GLU A 93 8.97 -15.41 3.44
CA GLU A 93 10.13 -14.53 3.22
C GLU A 93 10.08 -13.27 4.10
N PHE A 94 8.91 -12.64 4.20
CA PHE A 94 8.71 -11.39 4.94
C PHE A 94 8.05 -11.60 6.31
N GLY A 95 7.36 -12.73 6.53
CA GLY A 95 6.74 -13.09 7.81
C GLY A 95 7.73 -13.68 8.82
N LYS A 96 8.65 -12.85 9.31
CA LYS A 96 9.70 -13.24 10.28
C LYS A 96 9.27 -13.13 11.76
N GLY A 97 8.07 -12.60 12.04
CA GLY A 97 7.57 -12.41 13.41
C GLY A 97 8.31 -11.33 14.21
N ILE A 98 8.98 -10.40 13.52
CA ILE A 98 9.69 -9.28 14.14
C ILE A 98 8.66 -8.25 14.61
N VAL A 99 8.55 -8.07 15.93
CA VAL A 99 7.65 -7.08 16.53
C VAL A 99 8.09 -5.66 16.14
N THR A 100 7.28 -4.97 15.34
CA THR A 100 7.57 -3.62 14.85
C THR A 100 7.15 -2.53 15.83
N ARG A 101 6.11 -2.79 16.64
CA ARG A 101 5.64 -1.88 17.69
C ARG A 101 5.19 -2.63 18.94
N ARG A 102 5.27 -1.94 20.08
CA ARG A 102 4.80 -2.41 21.39
C ARG A 102 3.75 -1.44 21.92
N TYR A 103 2.62 -1.95 22.37
CA TYR A 103 1.50 -1.15 22.85
C TYR A 103 0.94 -1.69 24.16
N PHE A 104 0.08 -0.91 24.80
CA PHE A 104 -0.69 -1.33 25.97
C PHE A 104 -2.12 -1.71 25.58
N ALA A 105 -2.71 -2.68 26.28
CA ALA A 105 -4.10 -3.05 26.08
C ALA A 105 -5.03 -1.83 26.24
N GLY A 106 -5.88 -1.57 25.24
CA GLY A 106 -6.79 -0.42 25.25
C GLY A 106 -6.21 0.90 24.74
N GLN A 107 -4.92 0.93 24.37
CA GLN A 107 -4.26 2.13 23.83
C GLN A 107 -4.89 2.58 22.51
N GLU A 108 -4.97 3.89 22.32
CA GLU A 108 -5.21 4.48 21.00
C GLU A 108 -3.87 4.62 20.28
N ILE A 109 -3.79 4.03 19.10
CA ILE A 109 -2.54 3.96 18.32
C ILE A 109 -2.69 4.76 17.03
N ASP A 110 -1.60 5.37 16.60
CA ASP A 110 -1.50 5.99 15.28
C ASP A 110 -1.41 4.91 14.19
N VAL A 111 -2.06 5.19 13.08
CA VAL A 111 -2.03 4.38 11.86
C VAL A 111 -1.66 5.30 10.71
N GLU A 112 -0.68 4.87 9.91
CA GLU A 112 -0.26 5.58 8.71
C GLU A 112 -0.38 4.63 7.51
N ILE A 113 -1.20 5.00 6.55
CA ILE A 113 -1.34 4.33 5.25
C ILE A 113 -0.77 5.25 4.19
N GLU A 114 0.12 4.72 3.35
CA GLU A 114 0.64 5.42 2.19
C GLU A 114 0.05 4.79 0.93
N LEU A 115 -0.80 5.55 0.22
CA LEU A 115 -1.28 5.16 -1.10
C LEU A 115 -0.41 5.85 -2.16
N THR A 116 0.35 5.06 -2.90
CA THR A 116 1.15 5.56 -4.03
C THR A 116 0.30 5.73 -5.29
N ALA A 117 -0.82 5.02 -5.37
CA ALA A 117 -1.92 5.26 -6.30
C ALA A 117 -3.24 5.10 -5.52
N ASN A 118 -4.00 6.20 -5.40
CA ASN A 118 -5.23 6.29 -4.63
C ASN A 118 -6.45 6.04 -5.51
N HIS A 119 -7.18 4.97 -5.21
CA HIS A 119 -8.36 4.53 -5.96
C HIS A 119 -9.65 4.68 -5.16
N MET A 120 -9.65 5.60 -4.18
CA MET A 120 -10.77 5.87 -3.29
C MET A 120 -11.23 4.60 -2.56
N GLY A 121 -12.39 4.60 -1.91
CA GLY A 121 -12.88 3.44 -1.17
C GLY A 121 -12.60 3.55 0.31
N ARG A 122 -12.15 2.47 0.96
CA ARG A 122 -12.02 2.43 2.42
C ARG A 122 -10.95 1.50 2.97
N PHE A 123 -10.47 1.83 4.16
CA PHE A 123 -9.59 0.99 4.97
C PHE A 123 -10.36 0.35 6.13
N GLU A 124 -9.97 -0.87 6.47
CA GLU A 124 -10.43 -1.59 7.66
C GLU A 124 -9.21 -2.23 8.35
N LEU A 125 -9.16 -2.15 9.68
CA LEU A 125 -8.08 -2.76 10.48
C LEU A 125 -8.63 -3.79 11.44
N PHE A 126 -7.95 -4.92 11.52
CA PHE A 126 -8.28 -6.01 12.42
C PHE A 126 -7.03 -6.48 13.17
N LEU A 127 -7.25 -7.11 14.31
CA LEU A 127 -6.20 -7.68 15.15
C LEU A 127 -6.41 -9.19 15.29
N CYS A 128 -5.33 -9.96 15.26
CA CYS A 128 -5.34 -11.33 15.73
C CYS A 128 -4.34 -11.47 16.88
N PRO A 129 -4.79 -11.85 18.10
CA PRO A 129 -3.92 -12.23 19.20
C PRO A 129 -3.20 -13.56 18.92
N ASN A 130 -2.22 -13.51 18.02
CA ASN A 130 -1.29 -14.60 17.82
C ASN A 130 -0.23 -14.56 18.93
N ASN A 131 0.35 -15.70 19.29
CA ASN A 131 1.45 -15.74 20.28
C ASN A 131 2.59 -16.63 19.80
N ASN A 132 2.54 -17.03 18.52
CA ASN A 132 3.56 -17.88 17.93
C ASN A 132 3.84 -17.44 16.48
N PRO A 133 5.01 -16.84 16.21
CA PRO A 133 5.36 -16.31 14.89
C PRO A 133 5.53 -17.38 13.81
N TYR A 134 5.51 -18.67 14.17
CA TYR A 134 5.57 -19.79 13.23
C TYR A 134 4.19 -20.34 12.84
N TYR A 135 3.11 -19.84 13.45
CA TYR A 135 1.74 -20.19 13.10
C TYR A 135 1.05 -18.97 12.48
N GLU A 136 0.46 -19.16 11.31
CA GLU A 136 -0.25 -18.09 10.60
C GLU A 136 -1.56 -17.75 11.31
N ALA A 137 -1.84 -16.45 11.40
CA ALA A 137 -3.11 -15.96 11.90
C ALA A 137 -4.23 -16.33 10.93
N THR A 138 -5.43 -16.61 11.42
CA THR A 138 -6.57 -16.97 10.57
C THR A 138 -7.49 -15.78 10.38
N GLN A 139 -8.21 -15.74 9.25
CA GLN A 139 -9.25 -14.71 9.04
C GLN A 139 -10.30 -14.74 10.16
N ASP A 140 -10.70 -15.94 10.60
CA ASP A 140 -11.60 -16.13 11.76
C ASP A 140 -11.09 -15.50 13.07
N CYS A 141 -9.79 -15.30 13.21
CA CYS A 141 -9.20 -14.61 14.36
C CYS A 141 -9.35 -13.10 14.21
N PHE A 142 -8.99 -12.56 13.04
CA PHE A 142 -9.14 -11.14 12.72
C PHE A 142 -10.58 -10.66 12.86
N ASP A 143 -11.53 -11.42 12.32
CA ASP A 143 -12.95 -11.07 12.31
C ASP A 143 -13.54 -10.94 13.73
N ARG A 144 -12.88 -11.49 14.76
CA ARG A 144 -13.28 -11.36 16.17
C ARG A 144 -12.77 -10.08 16.84
N TYR A 145 -11.76 -9.41 16.28
CA TYR A 145 -11.17 -8.21 16.87
C TYR A 145 -11.01 -7.09 15.84
N PRO A 146 -12.12 -6.52 15.33
CA PRO A 146 -12.06 -5.28 14.57
C PRO A 146 -11.51 -4.14 15.43
N LEU A 147 -10.72 -3.25 14.80
CA LEU A 147 -10.21 -2.05 15.44
C LEU A 147 -11.07 -0.85 15.02
N TYR A 148 -11.66 -0.19 16.02
CA TYR A 148 -12.52 0.97 15.81
C TYR A 148 -11.71 2.25 15.72
N LEU A 149 -12.12 3.15 14.84
CA LEU A 149 -11.56 4.49 14.75
C LEU A 149 -11.73 5.22 16.08
N SER A 150 -10.68 5.92 16.53
CA SER A 150 -10.71 6.66 17.78
C SER A 150 -11.83 7.70 17.76
N GLY A 151 -12.60 7.76 18.85
CA GLY A 151 -13.74 8.68 18.99
C GLY A 151 -15.02 8.26 18.26
N THR A 152 -15.04 7.12 17.56
CA THR A 152 -16.23 6.63 16.85
C THR A 152 -16.51 5.15 17.15
N ASN A 153 -17.61 4.62 16.59
CA ASN A 153 -17.93 3.19 16.58
C ASN A 153 -17.78 2.59 15.17
N GLU A 154 -17.03 3.27 14.30
CA GLU A 154 -16.79 2.82 12.92
C GLU A 154 -15.48 2.04 12.83
N VAL A 155 -15.49 0.95 12.07
CA VAL A 155 -14.28 0.20 11.69
C VAL A 155 -13.74 0.70 10.35
N ARG A 156 -14.63 1.28 9.54
CA ARG A 156 -14.37 1.70 8.17
C ARG A 156 -13.86 3.13 8.15
N TYR A 157 -12.61 3.30 7.73
CA TYR A 157 -12.09 4.60 7.35
C TYR A 157 -12.40 4.84 5.86
N THR A 158 -13.36 5.70 5.56
CA THR A 158 -13.67 6.10 4.18
C THR A 158 -12.65 7.13 3.71
N ILE A 159 -12.03 6.90 2.55
CA ILE A 159 -11.07 7.84 1.95
C ILE A 159 -11.84 9.11 1.53
N PRO A 160 -11.41 10.30 1.97
CA PRO A 160 -12.05 11.56 1.57
C PRO A 160 -11.99 11.77 0.05
N PRO A 161 -13.10 12.19 -0.62
CA PRO A 161 -13.13 12.36 -2.07
C PRO A 161 -12.12 13.39 -2.63
N GLU A 162 -11.70 14.34 -1.80
CA GLU A 162 -10.73 15.39 -2.13
C GLU A 162 -9.26 14.94 -2.04
N SER A 163 -9.01 13.68 -1.67
CA SER A 163 -7.66 13.16 -1.48
C SER A 163 -6.85 13.13 -2.78
N GLY A 164 -5.54 13.37 -2.67
CA GLY A 164 -4.63 13.32 -3.81
C GLY A 164 -4.53 11.94 -4.46
N LYS A 165 -4.04 11.89 -5.71
CA LYS A 165 -3.74 10.65 -6.45
C LYS A 165 -2.67 9.81 -5.75
N LYS A 166 -1.76 10.46 -5.03
CA LYS A 166 -0.85 9.88 -4.05
C LYS A 166 -1.08 10.63 -2.74
N GLU A 167 -1.24 9.91 -1.65
CA GLU A 167 -1.59 10.52 -0.36
C GLU A 167 -1.16 9.65 0.83
N ILE A 168 -0.84 10.30 1.95
CA ILE A 168 -0.58 9.64 3.22
C ILE A 168 -1.75 9.90 4.17
N PHE A 169 -2.48 8.83 4.49
CA PHE A 169 -3.60 8.89 5.43
C PHE A 169 -3.12 8.58 6.83
N ARG A 170 -3.39 9.50 7.76
CA ARG A 170 -3.10 9.33 9.18
C ARG A 170 -4.39 9.38 9.98
N TYR A 171 -4.61 8.35 10.78
CA TYR A 171 -5.76 8.25 11.68
C TYR A 171 -5.40 7.42 12.90
N ARG A 172 -6.29 7.40 13.90
CA ARG A 172 -6.08 6.62 15.13
C ARG A 172 -7.13 5.54 15.26
N VAL A 173 -6.72 4.38 15.75
CA VAL A 173 -7.61 3.27 16.10
C VAL A 173 -7.41 2.86 17.55
N LYS A 174 -8.41 2.19 18.13
CA LYS A 174 -8.38 1.75 19.52
C LYS A 174 -8.12 0.25 19.63
N LEU A 175 -7.07 -0.13 20.34
CA LEU A 175 -6.79 -1.53 20.66
C LEU A 175 -7.81 -2.09 21.68
N PRO A 176 -8.10 -3.41 21.67
CA PRO A 176 -9.03 -4.00 22.64
C PRO A 176 -8.48 -3.95 24.07
N ARG A 177 -9.31 -3.55 25.05
CA ARG A 177 -8.89 -3.30 26.45
C ARG A 177 -8.44 -4.53 27.24
N ARG A 178 -8.77 -5.73 26.79
CA ARG A 178 -8.50 -7.01 27.49
C ARG A 178 -7.72 -8.00 26.65
N VAL A 179 -7.10 -7.52 25.57
CA VAL A 179 -6.25 -8.34 24.70
C VAL A 179 -4.80 -8.03 25.03
N THR A 180 -4.02 -9.10 25.18
CA THR A 180 -2.56 -9.05 25.29
C THR A 180 -1.99 -10.16 24.44
N CYS A 181 -0.77 -9.96 23.94
CA CYS A 181 -0.09 -10.89 23.05
C CYS A 181 1.40 -10.57 22.99
N THR A 182 2.23 -11.61 22.92
CA THR A 182 3.67 -11.47 22.67
C THR A 182 3.96 -11.13 21.21
N GLN A 183 3.08 -11.56 20.29
CA GLN A 183 3.16 -11.29 18.85
C GLN A 183 1.74 -11.28 18.26
N CYS A 184 1.00 -10.19 18.40
CA CYS A 184 -0.21 -10.00 17.61
C CYS A 184 0.13 -9.76 16.14
N VAL A 185 -0.81 -10.11 15.27
CA VAL A 185 -0.81 -9.66 13.87
C VAL A 185 -1.89 -8.60 13.72
N LEU A 186 -1.57 -7.47 13.13
CA LEU A 186 -2.52 -6.45 12.70
C LEU A 186 -2.69 -6.56 11.18
N GLN A 187 -3.92 -6.74 10.71
CA GLN A 187 -4.26 -6.83 9.29
C GLN A 187 -4.92 -5.54 8.85
N TRP A 188 -4.27 -4.79 7.98
CA TRP A 188 -4.89 -3.70 7.23
C TRP A 188 -5.47 -4.26 5.93
N THR A 189 -6.72 -3.92 5.63
CA THR A 189 -7.35 -4.22 4.35
C THR A 189 -7.82 -2.93 3.69
N TYR A 190 -7.48 -2.74 2.42
CA TYR A 190 -7.97 -1.67 1.57
C TYR A 190 -8.89 -2.25 0.49
N TYR A 191 -10.12 -1.75 0.45
CA TYR A 191 -11.08 -2.02 -0.63
C TYR A 191 -11.16 -0.79 -1.52
N THR A 192 -10.75 -0.92 -2.78
CA THR A 192 -10.78 0.20 -3.73
C THR A 192 -12.22 0.62 -4.07
N GLY A 193 -12.39 1.89 -4.44
CA GLY A 193 -13.69 2.50 -4.74
C GLY A 193 -13.89 2.88 -6.21
N ASN A 194 -12.97 2.52 -7.10
CA ASN A 194 -12.96 2.91 -8.51
C ASN A 194 -13.58 1.86 -9.46
N MET A 195 -13.97 0.70 -8.95
CA MET A 195 -14.55 -0.38 -9.77
C MET A 195 -15.99 -0.07 -10.16
N TRP A 196 -16.37 -0.30 -11.42
CA TRP A 196 -17.77 -0.28 -11.85
C TRP A 196 -18.41 -1.65 -11.64
N GLY A 197 -19.59 -1.69 -11.03
CA GLY A 197 -20.29 -2.94 -10.84
C GLY A 197 -21.72 -2.77 -10.36
N ARG A 198 -22.36 -3.90 -10.06
CA ARG A 198 -23.74 -3.92 -9.55
C ARG A 198 -23.74 -3.66 -8.04
N CYS A 199 -24.55 -2.69 -7.62
CA CYS A 199 -24.78 -2.33 -6.22
C CYS A 199 -25.88 -3.22 -5.61
N ASP A 200 -25.97 -3.26 -4.28
CA ASP A 200 -26.94 -4.11 -3.54
C ASP A 200 -28.41 -3.77 -3.85
N ASN A 201 -28.69 -2.51 -4.16
CA ASN A 201 -30.01 -2.03 -4.59
C ASN A 201 -30.36 -2.41 -6.04
N GLY A 202 -29.48 -3.16 -6.72
CA GLY A 202 -29.65 -3.63 -8.09
C GLY A 202 -29.21 -2.64 -9.18
N THR A 203 -28.83 -1.41 -8.84
CA THR A 203 -28.28 -0.42 -9.78
C THR A 203 -26.84 -0.74 -10.15
N GLU A 204 -26.26 -0.03 -11.11
CA GLU A 204 -24.83 -0.10 -11.43
C GLU A 204 -24.17 1.26 -11.20
N GLY A 205 -22.92 1.26 -10.79
CA GLY A 205 -22.16 2.48 -10.53
C GLY A 205 -20.70 2.23 -10.16
N VAL A 206 -19.93 3.32 -10.14
CA VAL A 206 -18.56 3.34 -9.61
C VAL A 206 -18.58 3.11 -8.10
N GLY A 207 -17.65 2.32 -7.60
CA GLY A 207 -17.57 1.89 -6.20
C GLY A 207 -18.47 0.71 -5.86
N CYS A 208 -19.17 0.14 -6.85
CA CYS A 208 -20.01 -1.04 -6.68
C CYS A 208 -19.36 -2.29 -7.27
N GLY A 209 -19.89 -3.46 -6.89
CA GLY A 209 -19.35 -4.75 -7.28
C GLY A 209 -18.15 -5.18 -6.46
N LYS A 210 -17.33 -6.04 -7.05
CA LYS A 210 -16.14 -6.62 -6.42
C LYS A 210 -14.99 -5.60 -6.47
N PRO A 211 -14.43 -5.16 -5.33
CA PRO A 211 -13.31 -4.22 -5.33
C PRO A 211 -11.98 -4.94 -5.57
N GLU A 212 -10.97 -4.23 -6.07
CA GLU A 212 -9.60 -4.70 -5.83
C GLU A 212 -9.30 -4.61 -4.32
N THR A 213 -8.58 -5.59 -3.79
CA THR A 213 -8.33 -5.72 -2.36
C THR A 213 -6.84 -5.75 -2.08
N PHE A 214 -6.36 -4.87 -1.20
CA PHE A 214 -4.98 -4.93 -0.68
C PHE A 214 -5.03 -5.39 0.76
N ARG A 215 -4.07 -6.22 1.17
CA ARG A 215 -3.89 -6.60 2.58
C ARG A 215 -2.44 -6.52 2.98
N ASN A 216 -2.18 -5.97 4.16
CA ASN A 216 -0.86 -6.02 4.77
C ASN A 216 -0.98 -6.52 6.21
N CYS A 217 0.06 -7.20 6.68
CA CYS A 217 0.17 -7.66 8.06
C CYS A 217 1.35 -6.99 8.76
N ALA A 218 1.13 -6.47 9.97
CA ALA A 218 2.18 -5.97 10.86
C ALA A 218 2.23 -6.80 12.15
N ASP A 219 3.43 -7.15 12.59
CA ASP A 219 3.63 -7.90 13.82
C ASP A 219 3.86 -6.93 14.99
N ILE A 220 2.99 -6.94 16.00
CA ILE A 220 3.04 -6.01 17.14
C ILE A 220 2.96 -6.80 18.46
N SER A 221 3.28 -6.17 19.58
CA SER A 221 3.03 -6.77 20.91
C SER A 221 2.11 -5.88 21.73
N ILE A 222 1.26 -6.50 22.54
CA ILE A 222 0.33 -5.79 23.43
C ILE A 222 0.52 -6.33 24.83
N VAL A 223 0.95 -5.48 25.74
CA VAL A 223 1.15 -5.82 27.15
C VAL A 223 0.01 -5.29 28.02
N SER A 224 -0.15 -5.87 29.22
CA SER A 224 -1.18 -5.42 30.14
C SER A 224 -0.89 -4.01 30.65
N ALA A 225 -1.95 -3.20 30.82
CA ALA A 225 -1.89 -1.91 31.48
C ALA A 225 -1.93 -2.01 33.02
N THR A 226 -2.02 -3.23 33.59
CA THR A 226 -2.10 -3.44 35.05
C THR A 226 -0.76 -3.16 35.72
N GLY A 227 -0.65 -1.96 36.30
CA GLY A 227 0.49 -1.55 37.11
C GLY A 227 0.57 -0.05 37.37
N GLY A 228 -0.25 0.79 36.74
CA GLY A 228 -0.17 2.26 36.90
C GLY A 228 1.13 2.88 36.37
N GLY A 229 2.13 2.07 36.05
CA GLY A 229 3.30 2.44 35.28
C GLY A 229 2.94 2.47 33.80
N ILE A 230 2.49 3.63 33.32
CA ILE A 230 2.95 4.08 32.01
C ILE A 230 4.48 3.98 32.13
N PRO A 231 5.19 3.09 31.40
CA PRO A 231 6.64 3.17 31.40
C PRO A 231 6.98 4.60 31.02
N PRO A 232 7.96 5.23 31.70
CA PRO A 232 8.24 6.62 31.45
C PRO A 232 8.40 6.84 29.94
N LEU A 233 7.85 7.93 29.39
CA LEU A 233 7.92 8.26 27.94
C LEU A 233 9.35 8.20 27.35
N PHE A 234 10.36 8.10 28.20
CA PHE A 234 11.80 8.01 27.91
C PHE A 234 12.39 6.59 27.96
N VAL A 235 11.67 5.58 28.47
CA VAL A 235 12.01 4.15 28.27
C VAL A 235 11.36 3.71 26.96
N ASP A 236 11.92 4.19 25.85
CA ASP A 236 11.39 3.95 24.51
C ASP A 236 11.71 2.52 24.05
N GLU A 237 11.06 1.53 24.67
CA GLU A 237 11.03 0.14 24.19
C GLU A 237 10.15 -0.03 22.94
N THR A 238 9.57 1.07 22.45
CA THR A 238 8.89 1.19 21.15
C THR A 238 9.84 1.56 20.01
N LYS A 239 11.10 1.92 20.31
CA LYS A 239 12.11 2.23 19.29
C LYS A 239 12.51 0.98 18.55
N ASN A 240 12.24 1.00 17.25
CA ASN A 240 12.91 0.16 16.28
C ASN A 240 14.44 0.36 16.42
N PRO A 241 15.22 -0.65 16.86
CA PRO A 241 16.65 -0.51 17.09
C PRO A 241 17.45 -0.30 15.80
N PHE A 242 16.83 -0.52 14.64
CA PHE A 242 17.44 -0.34 13.33
C PHE A 242 17.12 1.04 12.71
N LEU A 243 16.23 1.82 13.32
CA LEU A 243 15.82 3.11 12.78
C LEU A 243 16.94 4.14 12.96
N LEU A 244 17.46 4.63 11.84
CA LEU A 244 18.37 5.76 11.82
C LEU A 244 17.58 7.07 11.89
N TYR A 245 18.23 8.10 12.42
CA TYR A 245 17.69 9.44 12.49
C TYR A 245 18.68 10.41 11.85
N TYR A 246 18.17 11.46 11.22
CA TYR A 246 18.98 12.55 10.69
C TYR A 246 18.51 13.87 11.27
N ARG A 247 19.41 14.86 11.26
CA ARG A 247 19.14 16.22 11.74
C ARG A 247 19.01 17.17 10.56
N ASP A 248 17.86 17.82 10.41
CA ASP A 248 17.64 18.85 9.40
C ASP A 248 17.77 20.25 10.02
N PHE A 249 18.89 20.92 9.78
CA PHE A 249 19.16 22.25 10.30
C PHE A 249 18.26 23.36 9.73
N ARG A 250 17.40 23.05 8.74
CA ARG A 250 16.39 23.98 8.22
C ARG A 250 15.10 23.94 9.04
N ALA A 251 14.90 22.90 9.86
CA ALA A 251 13.73 22.76 10.71
C ALA A 251 13.84 23.61 11.99
N PRO A 252 12.71 23.95 12.63
CA PRO A 252 12.71 24.71 13.87
C PRO A 252 13.51 24.02 14.99
N GLU A 253 14.21 24.82 15.79
CA GLU A 253 15.01 24.33 16.92
C GLU A 253 14.12 23.55 17.91
N GLY A 254 14.54 22.33 18.26
CA GLY A 254 13.77 21.41 19.11
C GLY A 254 12.91 20.38 18.36
N ASN A 255 12.70 20.55 17.05
CA ASN A 255 12.00 19.61 16.16
C ASN A 255 12.80 19.35 14.87
N ASP A 256 14.12 19.22 14.99
CA ASP A 256 15.05 19.10 13.87
C ASP A 256 15.58 17.67 13.66
N VAL A 257 15.15 16.70 14.46
CA VAL A 257 15.53 15.29 14.34
C VAL A 257 14.37 14.48 13.77
N PHE A 258 14.60 13.84 12.63
CA PHE A 258 13.59 13.07 11.90
C PHE A 258 14.01 11.61 11.73
N PRO A 259 13.06 10.64 11.80
CA PRO A 259 13.35 9.26 11.47
C PRO A 259 13.64 9.12 9.97
N LEU A 260 14.69 8.37 9.64
CA LEU A 260 14.98 8.01 8.25
C LEU A 260 14.02 6.91 7.81
N ILE A 261 13.11 7.24 6.89
CA ILE A 261 12.14 6.31 6.30
C ILE A 261 12.24 6.44 4.78
N ILE A 262 12.48 5.33 4.08
CA ILE A 262 12.55 5.31 2.62
C ILE A 262 11.13 5.32 2.04
N ARG A 263 10.68 6.44 1.51
CA ARG A 263 9.33 6.57 0.91
C ARG A 263 9.31 6.45 -0.61
N ASP A 264 10.46 6.67 -1.24
CA ASP A 264 10.61 6.57 -2.68
C ASP A 264 10.25 5.17 -3.18
N GLN A 265 9.52 5.12 -4.30
CA GLN A 265 9.03 3.88 -4.89
C GLN A 265 9.93 3.43 -6.05
N VAL A 266 10.31 4.38 -6.90
CA VAL A 266 11.15 4.18 -8.08
C VAL A 266 12.20 5.27 -8.13
N CYS A 267 13.43 4.89 -8.48
CA CYS A 267 14.51 5.82 -8.71
C CYS A 267 15.18 5.54 -10.04
N LEU A 268 15.33 6.57 -10.86
CA LEU A 268 15.79 6.50 -12.24
C LEU A 268 17.07 7.32 -12.42
N PRO A 269 17.94 6.94 -13.36
CA PRO A 269 19.11 7.74 -13.69
C PRO A 269 18.71 9.08 -14.31
N THR A 270 19.51 10.11 -14.04
CA THR A 270 19.36 11.41 -14.70
C THR A 270 19.67 11.30 -16.18
N ALA A 271 19.34 12.34 -16.96
CA ALA A 271 19.60 12.37 -18.40
C ALA A 271 21.08 12.13 -18.78
N ALA A 272 22.01 12.47 -17.89
CA ALA A 272 23.44 12.24 -18.07
C ALA A 272 23.82 10.75 -17.94
N TYR A 273 23.08 9.98 -17.13
CA TYR A 273 23.42 8.60 -16.81
C TYR A 273 22.49 7.55 -17.44
N ARG A 274 21.33 7.94 -17.96
CA ARG A 274 20.32 7.00 -18.53
C ARG A 274 20.80 6.12 -19.71
N ARG A 275 21.94 6.44 -20.34
CA ARG A 275 22.50 5.66 -21.45
C ARG A 275 23.48 4.57 -21.01
N PHE A 276 23.87 4.55 -19.74
CA PHE A 276 24.76 3.52 -19.20
C PHE A 276 23.96 2.28 -18.79
N ILE A 277 24.47 1.11 -19.16
CA ILE A 277 23.83 -0.18 -18.87
C ILE A 277 23.77 -0.41 -17.35
N GLY A 278 22.61 -0.82 -16.85
CA GLY A 278 22.41 -1.17 -15.43
C GLY A 278 22.19 0.03 -14.50
N MET A 279 22.10 1.26 -15.04
CA MET A 279 21.87 2.44 -14.21
C MET A 279 20.49 2.50 -13.56
N ASP A 280 19.47 1.92 -14.20
CA ASP A 280 18.13 1.81 -13.60
C ASP A 280 18.19 0.96 -12.31
N ASP A 281 18.79 -0.24 -12.38
CA ASP A 281 18.99 -1.10 -11.22
C ASP A 281 19.91 -0.47 -10.18
N TRP A 282 20.94 0.26 -10.61
CA TRP A 282 21.85 0.96 -9.70
C TRP A 282 21.13 2.05 -8.92
N CYS A 283 20.34 2.91 -9.60
CA CYS A 283 19.56 3.96 -8.96
C CYS A 283 18.50 3.36 -8.04
N GLN A 284 17.74 2.38 -8.51
CA GLN A 284 16.75 1.68 -7.69
C GLN A 284 17.37 1.10 -6.42
N SER A 285 18.49 0.38 -6.56
CA SER A 285 19.12 -0.30 -5.43
C SER A 285 19.81 0.67 -4.48
N ASN A 286 20.56 1.65 -4.99
CA ASN A 286 21.34 2.54 -4.13
C ASN A 286 20.50 3.66 -3.51
N CYS A 287 19.51 4.19 -4.23
CA CYS A 287 18.65 5.22 -3.68
C CYS A 287 17.68 4.66 -2.64
N LEU A 288 17.22 3.41 -2.80
CA LEU A 288 16.29 2.80 -1.85
C LEU A 288 16.96 1.94 -0.78
N ARG A 289 18.28 1.72 -0.81
CA ARG A 289 18.94 1.00 0.28
C ARG A 289 18.81 1.77 1.60
N TYR A 290 19.02 1.08 2.73
CA TYR A 290 18.99 1.69 4.05
C TYR A 290 20.39 1.66 4.71
N PRO A 291 21.08 2.80 4.94
CA PRO A 291 20.72 4.17 4.54
C PRO A 291 20.96 4.46 3.05
N PRO A 292 20.21 5.40 2.46
CA PRO A 292 20.20 5.63 1.02
C PRO A 292 21.52 6.26 0.54
N ASN A 293 21.91 5.94 -0.69
CA ASN A 293 23.00 6.58 -1.42
C ASN A 293 22.48 7.00 -2.80
N CYS A 294 21.86 8.17 -2.85
CA CYS A 294 21.24 8.71 -4.04
C CYS A 294 21.83 10.08 -4.40
N PRO A 295 22.97 10.13 -5.10
CA PRO A 295 23.50 11.42 -5.57
C PRO A 295 22.54 12.03 -6.60
N GLU A 296 22.04 13.23 -6.35
CA GLU A 296 21.07 13.93 -7.23
C GLU A 296 21.61 14.18 -8.65
N SER A 297 22.93 14.22 -8.83
CA SER A 297 23.56 14.33 -10.15
C SER A 297 23.47 13.05 -10.97
N VAL A 298 23.27 11.90 -10.31
CA VAL A 298 23.28 10.57 -10.90
C VAL A 298 21.87 9.99 -11.01
N CYS A 299 21.07 10.12 -9.95
CA CYS A 299 19.73 9.56 -9.86
C CYS A 299 18.71 10.60 -9.38
N HIS A 300 17.45 10.35 -9.69
CA HIS A 300 16.29 11.09 -9.19
C HIS A 300 15.16 10.08 -8.90
N CYS A 301 14.31 10.39 -7.93
CA CYS A 301 13.20 9.52 -7.52
C CYS A 301 11.88 10.28 -7.70
N PRO A 302 11.26 10.22 -8.90
CA PRO A 302 10.05 10.98 -9.17
C PRO A 302 8.92 10.55 -8.24
N GLN A 303 8.12 11.51 -7.80
CA GLN A 303 7.02 11.26 -6.86
C GLN A 303 5.65 11.34 -7.53
N THR A 304 5.59 12.00 -8.69
CA THR A 304 4.36 12.22 -9.44
C THR A 304 4.61 12.04 -10.94
N CYS A 305 3.55 11.73 -11.66
CA CYS A 305 3.57 11.68 -13.12
C CYS A 305 2.30 12.34 -13.67
N GLU A 306 2.47 13.02 -14.79
CA GLU A 306 1.40 13.69 -15.52
C GLU A 306 1.32 13.16 -16.94
N ALA A 307 0.09 13.08 -17.45
CA ALA A 307 -0.19 12.75 -18.83
C ALA A 307 0.19 13.94 -19.72
N ILE A 308 0.96 13.64 -20.76
CA ILE A 308 1.39 14.60 -21.78
C ILE A 308 0.95 14.13 -23.17
N GLY A 309 0.99 15.04 -24.14
CA GLY A 309 0.74 14.70 -25.53
C GLY A 309 -0.71 14.26 -25.77
N GLU A 310 -0.90 13.09 -26.38
CA GLU A 310 -2.24 12.67 -26.86
C GLU A 310 -3.27 12.38 -25.75
N ILE A 311 -2.80 12.12 -24.53
CA ILE A 311 -3.65 11.83 -23.36
C ILE A 311 -3.71 12.95 -22.33
N GLU A 312 -3.06 14.07 -22.60
CA GLU A 312 -3.09 15.24 -21.71
C GLU A 312 -4.53 15.72 -21.46
N GLY A 313 -4.83 16.02 -20.20
CA GLY A 313 -6.15 16.51 -19.77
C GLY A 313 -7.29 15.49 -19.83
N ARG A 314 -7.05 14.24 -20.25
CA ARG A 314 -8.07 13.18 -20.20
C ARG A 314 -8.26 12.70 -18.76
N GLU A 315 -9.50 12.48 -18.39
CA GLU A 315 -9.85 11.93 -17.08
C GLU A 315 -9.15 10.58 -16.84
N GLY A 316 -8.48 10.44 -15.69
CA GLY A 316 -7.73 9.23 -15.32
C GLY A 316 -6.35 9.07 -15.98
N ALA A 317 -5.96 9.92 -16.93
CA ALA A 317 -4.71 9.75 -17.67
C ALA A 317 -3.45 9.93 -16.81
N ASP A 318 -3.45 10.87 -15.86
CA ASP A 318 -2.34 11.03 -14.92
C ASP A 318 -2.20 9.82 -13.99
N VAL A 319 -3.33 9.23 -13.58
CA VAL A 319 -3.32 8.02 -12.74
C VAL A 319 -2.75 6.85 -13.51
N TYR A 320 -3.13 6.69 -14.78
CA TYR A 320 -2.48 5.74 -15.69
C TYR A 320 -0.96 5.97 -15.76
N CYS A 321 -0.50 7.21 -15.89
CA CYS A 321 0.93 7.50 -15.89
C CYS A 321 1.61 7.15 -14.57
N MET A 322 0.97 7.42 -13.43
CA MET A 322 1.51 7.03 -12.13
C MET A 322 1.64 5.52 -12.01
N ASP A 323 0.61 4.75 -12.41
CA ASP A 323 0.61 3.29 -12.35
C ASP A 323 1.68 2.66 -13.28
N GLU A 324 1.85 3.19 -14.49
CA GLU A 324 2.80 2.64 -15.46
C GLU A 324 4.25 3.06 -15.20
N CYS A 325 4.47 4.21 -14.58
CA CYS A 325 5.81 4.81 -14.43
C CYS A 325 6.39 4.74 -13.02
N LEU A 326 5.57 4.83 -11.97
CA LEU A 326 5.99 4.82 -10.56
C LEU A 326 5.93 3.43 -9.92
N THR A 327 6.07 2.37 -10.72
CA THR A 327 6.22 0.99 -10.26
C THR A 327 7.62 0.44 -10.54
N TYR A 328 8.07 -0.53 -9.73
CA TYR A 328 9.37 -1.18 -9.94
C TYR A 328 9.38 -1.95 -11.25
N LYS A 329 10.44 -1.79 -12.04
CA LYS A 329 10.54 -2.28 -13.43
C LYS A 329 9.41 -1.72 -14.31
N SER A 330 9.11 -0.44 -14.13
CA SER A 330 8.12 0.30 -14.91
C SER A 330 8.36 0.21 -16.41
N LYS A 331 7.25 0.23 -17.17
CA LYS A 331 7.24 0.33 -18.63
C LYS A 331 6.66 1.68 -19.05
N CYS A 332 7.21 2.74 -18.47
CA CYS A 332 6.71 4.10 -18.62
C CYS A 332 6.68 4.55 -20.10
N PRO A 333 5.51 4.90 -20.67
CA PRO A 333 5.43 5.43 -22.02
C PRO A 333 5.85 6.91 -22.03
N THR A 334 7.14 7.17 -22.27
CA THR A 334 7.76 8.51 -22.14
C THR A 334 7.23 9.56 -23.12
N ASP A 335 6.52 9.14 -24.16
CA ASP A 335 5.83 10.01 -25.13
C ASP A 335 4.45 10.47 -24.65
N ARG A 336 3.91 9.81 -23.62
CA ARG A 336 2.58 10.04 -23.06
C ARG A 336 2.60 10.40 -21.58
N CYS A 337 3.70 10.15 -20.89
CA CYS A 337 3.83 10.38 -19.46
C CYS A 337 5.14 11.12 -19.14
N HIS A 338 5.04 12.11 -18.26
CA HIS A 338 6.19 12.85 -17.73
C HIS A 338 6.19 12.77 -16.20
N CYS A 339 7.29 12.30 -15.61
CA CYS A 339 7.42 12.09 -14.18
C CYS A 339 8.53 12.97 -13.60
N TYR A 340 8.30 13.50 -12.41
CA TYR A 340 9.21 14.44 -11.76
C TYR A 340 9.24 14.32 -10.23
#